data_AF-A0A940UFL7-F1
#
_entry.id   AF-A0A940UFL7-F1
#
_cell.length_a   1.000
_cell.length_b   1.000
_cell.length_c   1.000
_cell.angle_alpha   90.00
_cell.angle_beta   90.00
_cell.angle_gamma   90.00
#
_symmetry.space_group_name_H-M   'P 1'
#
loop_
_entity.id
_entity.type
_entity.pdbx_description
1 polymer ?
#
loop_
_entity_poly.entity_id
_entity_poly.type
_entity_poly.pdbx_seq_one_letter_code
_entity_poly.pdbx_strand_id
1 'polypeptide(L)'
;MNLFGRKRVKKHGILLENFLDGEQHCRNCDAACCRGFPTVELTAGEYATLENLGAARLQFLLDGRYYLEIENGCEFLVDNRCAIYGQRPSICRRFTCRDM
;
A
#
# COMPACT_ATOMS: atom_id res chain seq x y z
N MET A 1 2.74 0.16 -35.95
CA MET A 1 2.25 0.76 -34.70
C MET A 1 3.23 0.42 -33.58
N ASN A 2 4.00 1.38 -33.06
CA ASN A 2 4.97 1.15 -31.99
C ASN A 2 4.25 0.90 -30.66
N LEU A 3 4.24 -0.36 -30.23
CA LEU A 3 3.86 -0.79 -28.89
C LEU A 3 4.94 -0.26 -27.92
N PHE A 4 4.67 0.88 -27.28
CA PHE A 4 5.50 1.43 -26.22
C PHE A 4 5.60 0.42 -25.07
N GLY A 5 6.60 -0.46 -25.13
CA GLY A 5 7.03 -1.26 -24.01
C GLY A 5 7.54 -0.30 -22.93
N ARG A 6 6.66 0.06 -21.98
CA ARG A 6 7.06 0.78 -20.78
C ARG A 6 8.24 0.03 -20.16
N LYS A 7 9.44 0.63 -20.22
CA LYS A 7 10.63 0.10 -19.53
C LYS A 7 10.22 -0.14 -18.08
N ARG A 8 10.26 -1.40 -17.62
CA ARG A 8 10.10 -1.71 -16.20
C ARG A 8 11.34 -1.16 -15.50
N VAL A 9 11.22 0.03 -14.93
CA VAL A 9 12.25 0.59 -14.06
C VAL A 9 12.20 -0.21 -12.76
N LYS A 10 13.31 -0.85 -12.41
CA LYS A 10 13.45 -1.53 -11.12
C LYS A 10 13.59 -0.44 -10.06
N LYS A 11 12.52 -0.16 -9.32
CA LYS A 11 12.58 0.71 -8.15
C LYS A 11 12.90 -0.14 -6.92
N HIS A 12 13.70 0.39 -6.00
CA HIS A 12 13.97 -0.29 -4.74
C HIS A 12 12.94 0.14 -3.70
N GLY A 13 12.15 -0.82 -3.21
CA GLY A 13 11.21 -0.60 -2.11
C GLY A 13 11.97 -0.48 -0.79
N ILE A 14 11.76 0.61 -0.07
CA ILE A 14 12.37 0.86 1.23
C ILE A 14 11.24 1.08 2.23
N LEU A 15 11.27 0.33 3.33
CA LEU A 15 10.42 0.60 4.49
C LEU A 15 11.20 1.52 5.43
N LEU A 16 10.79 2.78 5.50
CA LEU A 16 11.45 3.75 6.36
C LEU A 16 11.12 3.49 7.83
N GLU A 17 11.99 3.92 8.74
CA GLU A 17 11.73 3.86 10.17
C GLU A 17 10.67 4.88 10.62
N ASN A 18 10.64 6.04 9.95
CA ASN A 18 9.69 7.11 10.20
C ASN A 18 8.56 7.16 9.16
N PHE A 19 7.39 7.65 9.60
CA PHE A 19 6.26 7.90 8.71
C PHE A 19 6.59 9.03 7.74
N LEU A 20 6.37 8.79 6.45
CA LEU A 20 6.36 9.85 5.45
C LEU A 20 4.94 10.40 5.30
N ASP A 21 4.39 10.90 6.40
CA ASP A 21 3.11 11.60 6.36
C ASP A 21 3.36 13.04 5.88
N GLY A 22 3.11 13.28 4.59
CA GLY A 22 3.19 14.60 3.99
C GLY A 22 2.34 14.69 2.73
N GLU A 23 1.54 15.74 2.59
CA GLU A 23 0.66 15.95 1.42
C GLU A 23 1.41 15.79 0.08
N GLN A 24 2.68 16.18 0.03
CA GLN A 24 3.52 16.14 -1.16
C GLN A 24 3.84 14.71 -1.64
N HIS A 25 4.20 13.80 -0.72
CA HIS A 25 4.44 12.39 -1.08
C HIS A 25 3.17 11.65 -1.48
N CYS A 26 2.03 12.22 -1.11
CA CYS A 26 0.75 11.56 -1.19
C CYS A 26 -0.05 12.02 -2.40
N ARG A 27 0.14 13.28 -2.82
CA ARG A 27 -0.20 13.74 -4.18
C ARG A 27 0.61 13.03 -5.25
N ASN A 28 1.87 12.71 -4.97
CA ASN A 28 2.76 12.01 -5.90
C ASN A 28 2.86 10.49 -5.64
N CYS A 29 1.84 9.90 -5.00
CA CYS A 29 1.86 8.48 -4.66
C CYS A 29 1.64 7.63 -5.92
N ASP A 30 2.69 6.99 -6.42
CA ASP A 30 2.67 6.07 -7.58
C ASP A 30 2.02 4.69 -7.29
N ALA A 31 1.21 4.60 -6.23
CA ALA A 31 0.68 3.33 -5.69
C ALA A 31 1.76 2.29 -5.34
N ALA A 32 2.92 2.77 -4.88
CA ALA A 32 4.08 1.93 -4.58
C ALA A 32 3.76 0.79 -3.60
N CYS A 33 3.12 1.07 -2.44
CA CYS A 33 2.74 0.04 -1.45
C CYS A 33 1.78 -0.99 -2.07
N CYS A 34 0.74 -0.50 -2.76
CA CYS A 34 -0.33 -1.30 -3.36
C CYS A 34 0.15 -2.23 -4.48
N ARG A 35 1.36 -2.01 -5.02
CA ARG A 35 2.00 -2.81 -6.08
C ARG A 35 3.23 -3.56 -5.61
N GLY A 36 3.80 -3.15 -4.47
CA GLY A 36 5.09 -3.61 -3.98
C GLY A 36 4.99 -4.85 -3.12
N PHE A 37 3.87 -5.04 -2.41
CA PHE A 37 3.66 -6.20 -1.55
C PHE A 37 2.47 -7.05 -2.02
N PRO A 38 2.47 -8.36 -1.74
CA PRO A 38 1.29 -9.20 -1.85
C PRO A 38 0.39 -9.11 -0.60
N THR A 39 0.97 -8.80 0.55
CA THR A 39 0.26 -8.68 1.83
C THR A 39 0.84 -7.53 2.66
N VAL A 40 0.00 -6.91 3.48
CA VAL A 40 0.39 -5.83 4.40
C VAL A 40 0.01 -6.24 5.81
N GLU A 41 0.98 -6.34 6.71
CA GLU A 41 0.70 -6.58 8.14
C GLU A 41 0.04 -5.34 8.76
N LEU A 42 -0.98 -5.58 9.59
CA LEU A 42 -1.80 -4.58 10.23
C LEU A 42 -1.76 -4.78 11.75
N THR A 43 -1.96 -3.68 12.45
CA THR A 43 -2.38 -3.71 13.86
C THR A 43 -3.88 -3.98 13.97
N ALA A 44 -4.35 -4.41 15.14
CA ALA A 44 -5.77 -4.65 15.38
C ALA A 44 -6.64 -3.39 15.11
N GLY A 45 -6.13 -2.20 15.44
CA GLY A 45 -6.82 -0.94 15.18
C GLY A 45 -6.91 -0.61 13.69
N GLU A 46 -5.86 -0.88 12.92
CA GLU A 46 -5.86 -0.71 11.47
C GLU A 46 -6.77 -1.73 10.79
N TYR A 47 -6.77 -2.99 11.26
CA TYR A 47 -7.68 -4.01 10.78
C TYR A 47 -9.14 -3.58 10.95
N ALA A 48 -9.54 -3.18 12.16
CA ALA A 48 -10.89 -2.71 12.43
C ALA A 48 -11.24 -1.47 11.58
N THR A 49 -10.28 -0.56 11.37
CA THR A 49 -10.48 0.61 10.51
C THR A 49 -10.75 0.22 9.06
N LEU A 50 -9.94 -0.70 8.51
CA LEU A 50 -10.12 -1.20 7.14
C LEU A 50 -11.41 -2.01 7.00
N GLU A 51 -11.77 -2.79 8.01
CA GLU A 51 -13.01 -3.55 8.06
C GLU A 51 -14.22 -2.60 8.00
N ASN A 52 -14.20 -1.51 8.78
CA ASN A 52 -15.22 -0.46 8.72
C ASN A 52 -15.28 0.27 7.37
N LEU A 53 -14.16 0.35 6.65
CA LEU A 53 -14.10 0.90 5.30
C LEU A 53 -14.58 -0.08 4.23
N GLY A 54 -14.96 -1.31 4.63
CA GLY A 54 -15.46 -2.34 3.73
C GLY A 54 -14.35 -3.15 3.05
N ALA A 55 -13.18 -3.28 3.68
CA ALA A 55 -12.09 -4.09 3.13
C ALA A 55 -12.54 -5.55 2.95
N ALA A 56 -12.50 -6.05 1.73
CA ALA A 56 -12.91 -7.41 1.40
C ALA A 56 -11.81 -8.45 1.65
N ARG A 57 -10.54 -8.03 1.65
CA ARG A 57 -9.38 -8.94 1.67
C ARG A 57 -8.60 -8.92 2.98
N LEU A 58 -9.32 -8.87 4.09
CA LEU A 58 -8.73 -8.91 5.42
C LEU A 58 -8.53 -10.34 5.91
N GLN A 59 -7.32 -10.64 6.38
CA GLN A 59 -6.97 -11.94 6.96
C GLN A 59 -6.59 -11.79 8.42
N PHE A 60 -7.05 -12.74 9.23
CA PHE A 60 -6.67 -12.90 10.63
C PHE A 60 -6.06 -14.30 10.81
N LEU A 61 -4.79 -14.37 11.20
CA LEU A 61 -4.11 -15.64 11.45
C LEU A 61 -4.26 -16.05 12.91
N LEU A 62 -4.21 -17.35 13.18
CA LEU A 62 -4.27 -17.91 14.54
C LEU A 62 -3.13 -17.42 15.44
N ASP A 63 -2.02 -16.93 14.88
CA ASP A 63 -0.92 -16.29 15.61
C ASP A 63 -1.29 -14.91 16.19
N GLY A 64 -2.53 -14.44 15.99
CA GLY A 64 -2.99 -13.13 16.47
C GLY A 64 -2.56 -11.97 15.59
N ARG A 65 -2.13 -12.25 14.36
CA ARG A 65 -1.68 -11.25 13.39
C ARG A 65 -2.76 -10.93 12.37
N TYR A 66 -2.80 -9.67 11.95
CA TYR A 66 -3.76 -9.14 11.01
C TYR A 66 -3.05 -8.78 9.71
N TYR A 67 -3.65 -9.12 8.57
CA TYR A 67 -3.09 -8.78 7.27
C TYR A 67 -4.19 -8.25 6.34
N LEU A 68 -3.80 -7.34 5.45
CA LEU A 68 -4.54 -7.01 4.25
C LEU A 68 -3.88 -7.71 3.08
N GLU A 69 -4.60 -8.57 2.39
CA GLU A 69 -4.16 -9.17 1.14
C GLU A 69 -4.37 -8.18 -0.02
N ILE A 70 -3.28 -7.87 -0.71
CA ILE A 70 -3.26 -6.99 -1.87
C ILE A 70 -2.70 -7.71 -3.10
N GLU A 71 -2.67 -9.04 -3.08
CA GLU A 71 -2.32 -9.87 -4.23
C GLU A 71 -3.25 -9.51 -5.41
N ASN A 72 -2.66 -9.07 -6.52
CA ASN A 72 -3.33 -8.48 -7.70
C ASN A 72 -3.85 -7.04 -7.57
N GLY A 73 -3.38 -6.30 -6.57
CA GLY A 73 -3.67 -4.88 -6.39
C GLY A 73 -4.56 -4.63 -5.18
N CYS A 74 -4.24 -3.54 -4.47
CA CYS A 74 -5.01 -3.06 -3.35
C CYS A 74 -6.42 -2.64 -3.79
N GLU A 75 -7.45 -3.09 -3.08
CA GLU A 75 -8.86 -2.73 -3.34
C GLU A 75 -9.14 -1.23 -3.18
N PHE A 76 -8.36 -0.54 -2.36
CA PHE A 76 -8.46 0.90 -2.15
C PHE A 76 -7.71 1.72 -3.21
N LEU A 77 -7.19 1.09 -4.27
CA LEU A 77 -6.48 1.77 -5.34
C LEU A 77 -7.45 2.30 -6.39
N VAL A 78 -7.62 3.63 -6.43
CA VAL A 78 -8.48 4.34 -7.39
C VAL A 78 -7.62 5.34 -8.16
N ASP A 79 -7.64 5.29 -9.50
CA ASP A 79 -6.86 6.22 -10.34
C ASP A 79 -5.35 6.27 -9.99
N ASN A 80 -4.75 5.10 -9.71
CA ASN A 80 -3.36 4.97 -9.25
C ASN A 80 -3.05 5.66 -7.90
N ARG A 81 -4.08 6.02 -7.14
CA ARG A 81 -3.96 6.64 -5.82
C ARG A 81 -4.74 5.83 -4.79
N CYS A 82 -4.22 5.72 -3.58
CA CYS A 82 -4.96 5.04 -2.52
C CYS A 82 -6.03 5.98 -1.95
N ALA A 83 -7.29 5.55 -1.99
CA ALA A 83 -8.49 6.30 -1.63
C ALA A 83 -8.62 6.57 -0.12
N ILE A 84 -8.05 5.68 0.71
CA ILE A 84 -8.16 5.74 2.18
C ILE A 84 -7.00 6.48 2.82
N TYR A 85 -6.60 7.63 2.25
CA TYR A 85 -5.35 8.28 2.60
C TYR A 85 -5.16 8.50 4.12
N GLY A 86 -6.16 9.03 4.82
CA GLY A 86 -6.10 9.26 6.27
C GLY A 86 -6.10 7.99 7.12
N GLN A 87 -6.53 6.86 6.56
CA GLN A 87 -6.67 5.57 7.23
C GLN A 87 -5.68 4.53 6.68
N ARG A 88 -4.63 4.98 5.97
CA ARG A 88 -3.61 4.06 5.45
C ARG A 88 -2.91 3.34 6.60
N PRO A 89 -2.62 2.03 6.43
CA PRO A 89 -1.77 1.31 7.36
C PRO A 89 -0.38 1.93 7.47
N SER A 90 0.21 1.81 8.65
CA SER A 90 1.53 2.27 9.02
C SER A 90 2.60 1.82 8.04
N ILE A 91 2.54 0.56 7.58
CA ILE A 91 3.45 0.02 6.57
C ILE A 91 3.35 0.80 5.26
N CYS A 92 2.13 1.08 4.79
CA CYS A 92 1.94 1.85 3.56
C CYS A 92 2.29 3.34 3.70
N ARG A 93 2.32 3.89 4.92
CA ARG A 93 2.83 5.26 5.19
C ARG A 93 4.36 5.33 5.21
N ARG A 94 5.01 4.21 5.57
CA ARG A 94 6.47 4.10 5.68
C ARG A 94 7.12 3.60 4.39
N PHE A 95 6.35 2.92 3.54
CA PHE A 95 6.86 2.36 2.30
C PHE A 95 7.03 3.43 1.22
N THR A 96 8.24 3.51 0.66
CA THR A 96 8.55 4.37 -0.48
C THR A 96 9.39 3.61 -1.50
N CYS A 97 9.26 3.99 -2.77
CA CYS A 97 10.10 3.49 -3.85
C CYS A 97 11.10 4.58 -4.23
N ARG A 98 12.40 4.35 -4.02
CA ARG A 98 13.44 5.23 -4.58
C ARG A 98 13.90 4.69 -5.94
N ASP A 99 14.09 5.60 -6.87
CA ASP A 99 14.86 5.35 -8.10
C ASP A 99 16.34 5.23 -7.70
N MET A 100 17.09 4.34 -8.36
CA MET A 100 18.54 4.24 -8.19
C MET A 100 19.25 5.20 -9.13
#